data_AF-A0A7C1VUR9-F1
#
_entry.id   AF-A0A7C1VUR9-F1
#
_cell.length_a   1.000
_cell.length_b   1.000
_cell.length_c   1.000
_cell.angle_alpha   90.00
_cell.angle_beta   90.00
_cell.angle_gamma   90.00
#
_symmetry.space_group_name_H-M   'P 1'
#
loop_
_entity.id
_entity.type
_entity.pdbx_description
1 polymer ?
#
loop_
_entity_poly.entity_id
_entity_poly.type
_entity_poly.pdbx_seq_one_letter_code
_entity_poly.pdbx_strand_id
1 'polypeptide(L)'
;MPSKPPTDEQLIEAYYGGNENAFDTLFNRYYTRCLGFLFNKSFFKEEDYLDDIRSEIIRITISAVREKRFKPEGHGSFAAWFYRVAWLECINADKKRRRAIKNISQVYPDSRGPFPDDKIISKLCAEETDIPAIRHKLAKVFKKLSVEEKKLLILSVRFSYQKIVKMPEYSEFNVHSLAQFIYNIRKKIRQQDSTD
;
A
#
# COMPACT_ATOMS: atom_id res chain seq x y z
N MET A 1 -20.61 13.67 24.23
CA MET A 1 -19.62 12.57 24.27
C MET A 1 -19.36 12.17 22.83
N PRO A 2 -18.13 12.28 22.28
CA PRO A 2 -17.87 11.74 20.94
C PRO A 2 -18.00 10.22 21.05
N SER A 3 -19.00 9.64 20.37
CA SER A 3 -19.22 8.20 20.34
C SER A 3 -17.97 7.51 19.77
N LYS A 4 -17.47 6.49 20.47
CA LYS A 4 -16.37 5.64 19.98
C LYS A 4 -16.68 5.20 18.54
N PRO A 5 -15.73 5.30 17.60
CA PRO A 5 -15.97 4.89 16.22
C PRO A 5 -16.45 3.42 16.19
N PRO A 6 -17.44 3.09 15.37
CA PRO A 6 -18.00 1.74 15.30
C PRO A 6 -16.91 0.73 14.92
N THR A 7 -16.94 -0.42 15.59
CA THR A 7 -16.02 -1.52 15.31
C THR A 7 -16.30 -2.11 13.94
N ASP A 8 -15.33 -2.83 13.38
CA ASP A 8 -15.48 -3.43 12.06
C ASP A 8 -16.65 -4.43 12.01
N GLU A 9 -16.84 -5.22 13.07
CA GLU A 9 -17.94 -6.16 13.24
C GLU A 9 -19.29 -5.45 13.22
N GLN A 10 -19.42 -4.34 13.96
CA GLN A 10 -20.64 -3.52 13.98
C GLN A 10 -20.98 -2.93 12.61
N LEU A 11 -19.97 -2.52 11.83
CA LEU A 11 -20.17 -2.01 10.47
C LEU A 11 -20.63 -3.11 9.50
N ILE A 12 -20.14 -4.34 9.67
CA ILE A 12 -20.53 -5.48 8.83
C ILE A 12 -21.93 -5.96 9.19
N GLU A 13 -22.27 -6.03 10.47
CA GLU A 13 -23.62 -6.35 10.92
C GLU A 13 -24.62 -5.29 10.46
N ALA A 14 -24.29 -4.00 10.59
CA ALA A 14 -25.12 -2.91 10.09
C ALA A 14 -25.33 -3.00 8.57
N TYR A 15 -24.29 -3.37 7.82
CA TYR A 15 -24.40 -3.61 6.37
C TYR A 15 -25.35 -4.78 6.06
N TYR A 16 -25.22 -5.91 6.76
CA TYR A 16 -26.12 -7.05 6.60
C TYR A 16 -27.57 -6.77 7.06
N GLY A 17 -27.75 -5.79 7.95
CA GLY A 17 -29.03 -5.23 8.35
C GLY A 17 -29.64 -4.22 7.38
N GLY A 18 -28.97 -3.90 6.27
CA GLY A 18 -29.47 -3.02 5.21
C GLY A 18 -28.88 -1.61 5.18
N ASN A 19 -27.90 -1.28 6.02
CA ASN A 19 -27.21 0.01 5.98
C ASN A 19 -26.03 -0.03 4.99
N GLU A 20 -26.27 0.37 3.74
CA GLU A 20 -25.24 0.37 2.69
C GLU A 20 -24.03 1.26 3.04
N ASN A 21 -24.26 2.40 3.72
CA ASN A 21 -23.21 3.34 4.12
C ASN A 21 -22.21 2.75 5.13
N ALA A 22 -22.61 1.69 5.85
CA ALA A 22 -21.72 1.03 6.81
C ALA A 22 -20.55 0.32 6.11
N PHE A 23 -20.80 -0.27 4.92
CA PHE A 23 -19.73 -0.87 4.12
C PHE A 23 -18.80 0.19 3.55
N ASP A 24 -19.32 1.31 3.03
CA ASP A 24 -18.47 2.39 2.50
C ASP A 24 -17.52 2.94 3.58
N THR A 25 -18.02 3.06 4.81
CA THR A 25 -17.22 3.48 5.97
C THR A 25 -16.11 2.47 6.28
N LEU A 26 -16.44 1.18 6.30
CA LEU A 26 -15.49 0.09 6.54
C LEU A 26 -14.46 -0.02 5.42
N PHE A 27 -14.91 0.06 4.17
CA PHE A 27 -14.09 -0.04 2.98
C PHE A 27 -13.08 1.10 2.93
N ASN A 28 -13.52 2.36 3.10
CA ASN A 28 -12.63 3.51 3.07
C ASN A 28 -11.58 3.50 4.20
N ARG A 29 -11.91 2.92 5.36
CA ARG A 29 -10.98 2.74 6.49
C ARG A 29 -9.75 1.91 6.09
N TYR A 30 -9.95 0.86 5.29
CA TYR A 30 -8.89 -0.07 4.92
C TYR A 30 -8.31 0.15 3.53
N TYR A 31 -9.11 0.65 2.60
CA TYR A 31 -8.71 0.88 1.21
C TYR A 31 -7.43 1.69 1.10
N THR A 32 -7.41 2.90 1.70
CA THR A 32 -6.24 3.79 1.63
C THR A 32 -5.00 3.19 2.29
N ARG A 33 -5.16 2.53 3.45
CA ARG A 33 -4.04 1.96 4.22
C ARG A 33 -3.43 0.73 3.53
N CYS A 34 -4.30 -0.19 3.13
CA CYS A 34 -3.92 -1.43 2.47
C CYS A 34 -3.21 -1.14 1.14
N LEU A 35 -3.79 -0.27 0.32
CA LEU A 35 -3.18 0.11 -0.95
C LEU A 35 -1.86 0.83 -0.75
N GLY A 36 -1.76 1.77 0.20
CA GLY A 36 -0.49 2.44 0.51
C GLY A 36 0.62 1.46 0.92
N PHE A 37 0.30 0.50 1.79
CA PHE A 37 1.25 -0.52 2.22
C PHE A 37 1.64 -1.46 1.09
N LEU A 38 0.64 -2.04 0.40
CA LEU A 38 0.87 -3.03 -0.65
C LEU A 38 1.57 -2.42 -1.84
N PHE A 39 1.21 -1.21 -2.30
CA PHE A 39 1.88 -0.58 -3.44
C PHE A 39 3.29 -0.13 -3.15
N ASN A 40 3.59 0.26 -1.90
CA ASN A 40 4.98 0.53 -1.50
C ASN A 40 5.82 -0.76 -1.45
N LYS A 41 5.19 -1.89 -1.12
CA LYS A 41 5.82 -3.22 -1.10
C LYS A 41 5.82 -3.90 -2.47
N SER A 42 4.98 -3.45 -3.39
CA SER A 42 4.74 -4.10 -4.67
C SER A 42 5.78 -3.70 -5.72
N PHE A 43 6.06 -4.62 -6.64
CA PHE A 43 7.00 -4.43 -7.74
C PHE A 43 6.42 -3.60 -8.88
N PHE A 44 5.16 -3.18 -8.76
CA PHE A 44 4.46 -2.34 -9.73
C PHE A 44 4.53 -0.90 -9.30
N LYS A 45 5.23 -0.10 -10.09
CA LYS A 45 5.25 1.37 -9.98
C LYS A 45 4.81 2.03 -11.29
N GLU A 46 4.08 1.28 -12.10
CA GLU A 46 3.45 1.79 -13.32
C GLU A 46 1.98 2.05 -12.97
N GLU A 47 1.59 3.32 -13.06
CA GLU A 47 0.29 3.85 -12.61
C GLU A 47 -0.88 3.09 -13.23
N ASP A 48 -0.82 2.83 -14.54
CA ASP A 48 -1.86 2.10 -15.29
C ASP A 48 -2.14 0.70 -14.73
N TYR A 49 -1.09 0.04 -14.25
CA TYR A 49 -1.21 -1.32 -13.71
C TYR A 49 -1.77 -1.35 -12.29
N LEU A 50 -1.55 -0.27 -11.53
CA LEU A 50 -2.09 -0.14 -10.19
C LEU A 50 -3.60 0.05 -10.24
N ASP A 51 -4.11 0.78 -11.23
CA ASP A 51 -5.54 1.07 -11.35
C ASP A 51 -6.36 -0.18 -11.70
N ASP A 52 -5.83 -1.07 -12.55
CA ASP A 52 -6.43 -2.38 -12.82
C ASP A 52 -6.50 -3.24 -11.55
N ILE A 53 -5.39 -3.33 -10.80
CA ILE A 53 -5.35 -4.07 -9.53
C ILE A 53 -6.34 -3.48 -8.51
N ARG A 54 -6.39 -2.15 -8.38
CA ARG A 54 -7.33 -1.46 -7.47
C ARG A 54 -8.76 -1.80 -7.80
N SER A 55 -9.12 -1.71 -9.08
CA SER A 55 -10.47 -1.99 -9.56
C SER A 55 -10.86 -3.44 -9.30
N GLU A 56 -9.93 -4.38 -9.52
CA GLU A 56 -10.18 -5.79 -9.25
C GLU A 56 -10.33 -6.09 -7.74
N ILE A 57 -9.52 -5.46 -6.89
CA ILE A 57 -9.67 -5.56 -5.42
C ILE A 57 -11.03 -5.01 -4.99
N ILE A 58 -11.44 -3.84 -5.50
CA ILE A 58 -12.76 -3.25 -5.22
C ILE A 58 -13.86 -4.23 -5.63
N ARG A 59 -13.81 -4.76 -6.85
CA ARG A 59 -14.80 -5.68 -7.40
C ARG A 59 -14.94 -6.95 -6.56
N ILE A 60 -13.82 -7.61 -6.22
CA ILE A 60 -13.80 -8.81 -5.38
C ILE A 60 -14.36 -8.51 -3.99
N THR A 61 -13.97 -7.37 -3.42
CA THR A 61 -14.41 -6.98 -2.06
C THR A 61 -15.92 -6.74 -2.01
N ILE A 62 -16.45 -5.98 -2.98
CA ILE A 62 -17.88 -5.70 -3.09
C ILE A 62 -18.67 -6.99 -3.31
N SER A 63 -18.22 -7.86 -4.22
CA SER A 63 -18.89 -9.16 -4.48
C SER A 63 -18.89 -10.05 -3.23
N ALA A 64 -17.76 -10.20 -2.54
CA ALA A 64 -17.67 -11.05 -1.35
C ALA A 64 -18.56 -10.58 -0.20
N VAL A 65 -18.69 -9.26 -0.02
CA VAL A 65 -19.52 -8.66 1.03
C VAL A 65 -21.01 -8.70 0.65
N ARG A 66 -21.37 -8.36 -0.59
CA ARG A 66 -22.77 -8.44 -1.08
C ARG A 66 -23.33 -9.86 -1.02
N GLU A 67 -22.51 -10.84 -1.34
CA GLU A 67 -22.89 -12.25 -1.35
C GLU A 67 -22.83 -12.90 0.05
N LYS A 68 -22.59 -12.11 1.11
CA LYS A 68 -22.47 -12.54 2.51
C LYS A 68 -21.45 -13.68 2.71
N ARG A 69 -20.43 -13.76 1.84
CA ARG A 69 -19.36 -14.78 1.92
C ARG A 69 -18.38 -14.47 3.03
N PHE A 70 -18.22 -13.19 3.39
CA PHE A 70 -17.40 -12.80 4.52
C PHE A 70 -18.17 -13.01 5.84
N LYS A 71 -17.70 -13.95 6.67
CA LYS A 71 -18.16 -14.11 8.05
C LYS A 71 -17.03 -13.76 9.02
N PRO A 72 -17.23 -12.79 9.94
CA PRO A 72 -16.21 -12.38 10.93
C PRO A 72 -15.65 -13.56 11.74
N GLU A 73 -16.50 -14.53 12.08
CA GLU A 73 -16.14 -15.70 12.89
C GLU A 73 -15.17 -16.67 12.21
N GLY A 74 -15.10 -16.71 10.87
CA GLY A 74 -14.36 -17.73 10.12
C GLY A 74 -13.06 -17.27 9.45
N HIS A 75 -12.91 -15.97 9.17
CA HIS A 75 -11.79 -15.45 8.36
C HIS A 75 -10.85 -14.50 9.14
N GLY A 76 -11.13 -14.25 10.42
CA GLY A 76 -10.47 -13.22 11.21
C GLY A 76 -11.02 -11.82 10.91
N SER A 77 -10.27 -10.78 11.29
CA SER A 77 -10.71 -9.40 11.05
C SER A 77 -10.89 -9.12 9.55
N PHE A 78 -11.88 -8.28 9.22
CA PHE A 78 -12.11 -7.83 7.84
C PHE A 78 -10.83 -7.27 7.22
N ALA A 79 -10.06 -6.53 8.02
CA ALA A 79 -8.78 -6.00 7.63
C ALA A 79 -7.79 -7.08 7.19
N ALA A 80 -7.63 -8.17 7.96
CA ALA A 80 -6.72 -9.25 7.61
C ALA A 80 -7.13 -9.96 6.32
N TRP A 81 -8.43 -10.22 6.14
CA TRP A 81 -8.97 -10.77 4.91
C TRP A 81 -8.75 -9.83 3.71
N PHE A 82 -9.03 -8.54 3.86
CA PHE A 82 -8.87 -7.55 2.79
C PHE A 82 -7.40 -7.43 2.33
N TYR A 83 -6.45 -7.43 3.27
CA TYR A 83 -5.01 -7.45 2.95
C TYR A 83 -4.59 -8.72 2.21
N ARG A 84 -5.15 -9.88 2.56
CA ARG A 84 -4.89 -11.14 1.84
C ARG A 84 -5.38 -11.07 0.40
N VAL A 85 -6.62 -10.60 0.18
CA VAL A 85 -7.18 -10.42 -1.17
C VAL A 85 -6.29 -9.50 -2.00
N ALA A 86 -5.95 -8.34 -1.46
CA ALA A 86 -5.15 -7.34 -2.18
C ALA A 86 -3.72 -7.82 -2.49
N TRP A 87 -3.10 -8.59 -1.60
CA TRP A 87 -1.81 -9.23 -1.86
C TRP A 87 -1.89 -10.32 -2.94
N LEU A 88 -2.91 -11.18 -2.88
CA LEU A 88 -3.11 -12.23 -3.87
C LEU A 88 -3.31 -11.64 -5.26
N GLU A 89 -4.07 -10.55 -5.37
CA GLU A 89 -4.25 -9.84 -6.65
C GLU A 89 -2.93 -9.23 -7.16
N CYS A 90 -2.12 -8.63 -6.28
CA CYS A 90 -0.79 -8.17 -6.68
C CYS A 90 0.09 -9.31 -7.22
N ILE A 91 0.08 -10.48 -6.57
CA ILE A 91 0.84 -11.65 -7.04
C ILE A 91 0.30 -12.18 -8.38
N ASN A 92 -1.02 -12.28 -8.51
CA ASN A 92 -1.67 -12.81 -9.70
C ASN A 92 -1.39 -11.92 -10.90
N ALA A 93 -1.48 -10.61 -10.71
CA ALA A 93 -1.10 -9.63 -11.69
C ALA A 93 0.37 -9.88 -12.10
N ASP A 94 1.30 -10.00 -11.16
CA ASP A 94 2.74 -10.21 -11.47
C ASP A 94 2.98 -11.42 -12.35
N LYS A 95 2.31 -12.52 -12.02
CA LYS A 95 2.38 -13.77 -12.79
C LYS A 95 1.86 -13.55 -14.21
N LYS A 96 0.74 -12.83 -14.39
CA LYS A 96 0.20 -12.50 -15.73
C LYS A 96 1.20 -11.67 -16.54
N ARG A 97 1.79 -10.63 -15.93
CA ARG A 97 2.81 -9.79 -16.57
C ARG A 97 4.03 -10.61 -17.00
N ARG A 98 4.59 -11.44 -16.11
CA ARG A 98 5.74 -12.29 -16.44
C ARG A 98 5.44 -13.28 -17.56
N ARG A 99 4.22 -13.80 -17.64
CA ARG A 99 3.77 -14.67 -18.74
C ARG A 99 3.60 -13.93 -20.06
N ALA A 100 3.21 -12.65 -20.04
CA ALA A 100 3.11 -11.82 -21.24
C ALA A 100 4.50 -11.45 -21.79
N ILE A 101 5.50 -11.27 -20.93
CA ILE A 101 6.89 -10.90 -21.32
C ILE A 101 7.73 -12.14 -21.71
N LYS A 102 7.12 -13.17 -22.31
CA LYS A 102 7.69 -14.50 -22.53
C LYS A 102 8.97 -14.58 -23.40
N ASN A 103 9.54 -13.47 -23.88
CA ASN A 103 10.81 -13.42 -24.62
C ASN A 103 12.01 -12.87 -23.83
N ILE A 104 11.89 -12.53 -22.53
CA ILE A 104 13.03 -12.11 -21.68
C ILE A 104 12.90 -12.76 -20.29
N SER A 105 12.85 -14.09 -20.25
CA SER A 105 12.60 -14.84 -19.00
C SER A 105 13.82 -15.08 -18.11
N GLN A 106 14.96 -14.40 -18.31
CA GLN A 106 16.20 -14.72 -17.57
C GLN A 106 16.82 -13.60 -16.73
N VAL A 107 16.21 -12.42 -16.58
CA VAL A 107 16.95 -11.27 -15.96
C VAL A 107 16.57 -10.96 -14.52
N TYR A 108 15.48 -11.50 -13.95
CA TYR A 108 15.04 -11.09 -12.62
C TYR A 108 14.85 -12.27 -11.66
N PRO A 109 15.71 -12.42 -10.63
CA PRO A 109 15.45 -13.36 -9.55
C PRO A 109 14.14 -12.99 -8.87
N ASP A 110 13.42 -14.02 -8.44
CA ASP A 110 12.14 -13.90 -7.77
C ASP A 110 12.31 -13.15 -6.45
N SER A 111 12.19 -11.83 -6.51
CA SER A 111 12.40 -10.93 -5.37
C SER A 111 11.16 -10.85 -4.47
N ARG A 112 10.17 -11.73 -4.68
CA ARG A 112 8.93 -11.79 -3.88
C ARG A 112 9.29 -12.09 -2.42
N GLY A 113 9.16 -11.09 -1.56
CA GLY A 113 9.13 -11.33 -0.12
C GLY A 113 7.92 -12.20 0.27
N PRO A 114 8.01 -12.98 1.36
CA PRO A 114 6.86 -13.75 1.85
C PRO A 114 5.68 -12.84 2.20
N PHE A 115 4.46 -13.41 2.16
CA PHE A 115 3.27 -12.72 2.66
C PHE A 115 3.51 -12.26 4.10
N PRO A 116 3.18 -11.02 4.48
CA PRO A 116 3.34 -10.58 5.86
C PRO A 116 2.50 -11.45 6.80
N ASP A 117 3.09 -11.88 7.92
CA ASP A 117 2.37 -12.65 8.94
C ASP A 117 1.13 -11.89 9.44
N ASP A 118 0.12 -12.64 9.88
CA ASP A 118 -1.12 -12.10 10.44
C ASP A 118 -0.89 -11.14 11.62
N LYS A 119 0.22 -11.31 12.37
CA LYS A 119 0.64 -10.38 13.42
C LYS A 119 1.06 -9.01 12.87
N ILE A 120 1.72 -8.98 11.71
CA ILE A 120 2.15 -7.74 11.04
C ILE A 120 0.91 -7.03 10.49
N ILE A 121 -0.02 -7.78 9.90
CA ILE A 121 -1.28 -7.23 9.38
C ILE A 121 -2.11 -6.68 10.53
N SER A 122 -2.26 -7.43 11.63
CA SER A 122 -2.94 -6.96 12.84
C SER A 122 -2.32 -5.67 13.38
N LYS A 123 -0.99 -5.56 13.43
CA LYS A 123 -0.29 -4.33 13.85
C LYS A 123 -0.60 -3.14 12.92
N LEU A 124 -0.55 -3.36 11.60
CA LEU A 124 -0.90 -2.33 10.60
C LEU A 124 -2.36 -1.88 10.70
N CYS A 125 -3.25 -2.75 11.20
CA CYS A 125 -4.66 -2.46 11.40
C CYS A 125 -4.96 -1.80 12.75
N ALA A 126 -4.20 -2.16 13.79
CA ALA A 126 -4.32 -1.64 15.16
C ALA A 126 -3.75 -0.24 15.33
N GLU A 127 -2.78 0.16 14.51
CA GLU A 127 -2.28 1.54 14.51
C GLU A 127 -3.36 2.47 13.93
N GLU A 128 -4.15 3.09 14.82
CA GLU A 128 -4.93 4.31 14.51
C GLU A 128 -3.96 5.41 14.10
N THR A 129 -3.65 5.42 12.81
CA THR A 129 -2.80 6.43 12.20
C THR A 129 -3.62 7.70 12.04
N ASP A 130 -3.40 8.66 12.93
CA ASP A 130 -3.88 10.03 12.77
C ASP A 130 -3.18 10.64 11.53
N ILE A 131 -3.86 10.53 10.39
CA ILE A 131 -3.38 11.02 9.09
C ILE A 131 -3.03 12.53 9.18
N PRO A 132 -3.84 13.40 9.81
CA PRO A 132 -3.45 14.78 10.12
C PRO A 132 -2.13 14.91 10.89
N ALA A 133 -1.94 14.17 11.98
CA ALA A 133 -0.70 14.23 12.76
C ALA A 133 0.51 13.77 11.94
N ILE A 134 0.36 12.71 11.15
CA ILE A 134 1.40 12.22 10.24
C ILE A 134 1.72 13.26 9.17
N ARG A 135 0.72 13.89 8.56
CA ARG A 135 0.92 14.96 7.57
C ARG A 135 1.68 16.14 8.16
N HIS A 136 1.34 16.55 9.38
CA HIS A 136 2.02 17.65 10.06
C HIS A 136 3.48 17.31 10.39
N LYS A 137 3.74 16.08 10.86
CA LYS A 137 5.11 15.58 11.10
C LYS A 137 5.92 15.52 9.80
N LEU A 138 5.35 14.94 8.74
CA LEU A 138 5.97 14.92 7.42
C LEU A 138 6.28 16.33 6.93
N ALA A 139 5.36 17.29 7.07
CA ALA A 139 5.60 18.67 6.65
C ALA A 139 6.80 19.32 7.35
N LYS A 140 7.04 19.02 8.63
CA LYS A 140 8.23 19.49 9.37
C LYS A 140 9.52 18.88 8.83
N VAL A 141 9.53 17.57 8.58
CA VAL A 141 10.70 16.87 8.04
C VAL A 141 10.98 17.33 6.60
N PHE A 142 9.94 17.47 5.78
CA PHE A 142 10.05 17.97 4.41
C PHE A 142 10.59 19.40 4.32
N LYS A 143 10.49 20.24 5.35
CA LYS A 143 11.14 21.57 5.35
C LYS A 143 12.67 21.48 5.42
N LYS A 144 13.21 20.43 6.04
CA LYS A 144 14.66 20.24 6.24
C LYS A 144 15.37 19.56 5.06
N LEU A 145 14.64 18.89 4.18
CA LEU A 145 15.20 18.26 2.99
C LEU A 145 15.53 19.28 1.90
N SER A 146 16.55 19.01 1.09
CA SER A 146 16.86 19.81 -0.10
C SER A 146 15.77 19.66 -1.18
N VAL A 147 15.74 20.57 -2.15
CA VAL A 147 14.77 20.50 -3.26
C VAL A 147 14.98 19.23 -4.09
N GLU A 148 16.22 18.81 -4.32
CA GLU A 148 16.56 17.58 -5.03
C GLU A 148 16.15 16.32 -4.26
N GLU A 149 16.40 16.28 -2.95
CA GLU A 149 15.97 15.15 -2.10
C GLU A 149 14.45 14.98 -2.11
N LYS A 150 13.69 16.09 -2.12
CA LYS A 150 12.22 16.08 -2.23
C LYS A 150 11.76 15.56 -3.58
N LYS A 151 12.33 16.07 -4.68
CA LYS A 151 12.00 15.62 -6.04
C LYS A 151 12.25 14.12 -6.20
N LEU A 152 13.44 13.65 -5.80
CA LEU A 152 13.79 12.24 -5.85
C LEU A 152 12.88 11.38 -4.97
N LEU A 153 12.50 11.85 -3.78
CA LEU A 153 11.55 11.14 -2.93
C LEU A 153 10.18 11.00 -3.60
N ILE A 154 9.64 12.08 -4.17
CA ILE A 154 8.35 12.07 -4.89
C ILE A 154 8.42 11.12 -6.10
N LEU A 155 9.47 11.23 -6.91
CA LEU A 155 9.68 10.35 -8.07
C LEU A 155 9.83 8.89 -7.64
N SER A 156 10.52 8.61 -6.52
CA SER A 156 10.72 7.25 -6.00
C SER A 156 9.42 6.56 -5.57
N VAL A 157 8.42 7.34 -5.20
CA VAL A 157 7.08 6.86 -4.85
C VAL A 157 6.28 6.59 -6.13
N ARG A 158 6.40 7.46 -7.14
CA ARG A 158 5.61 7.37 -8.37
C ARG A 158 6.17 6.42 -9.43
N PHE A 159 7.49 6.22 -9.48
CA PHE A 159 8.16 5.50 -10.56
C PHE A 159 9.16 4.45 -10.07
N SER A 160 9.43 3.45 -10.91
CA SER A 160 10.52 2.51 -10.71
C SER A 160 11.87 3.22 -10.84
N TYR A 161 12.86 2.75 -10.08
CA TYR A 161 14.21 3.32 -10.12
C TYR A 161 14.83 3.25 -11.53
N GLN A 162 14.48 2.20 -12.28
CA GLN A 162 14.86 2.06 -13.69
C GLN A 162 14.29 3.17 -14.57
N LYS A 163 13.04 3.58 -14.33
CA LYS A 163 12.40 4.67 -15.08
C LYS A 163 13.00 6.03 -14.70
N ILE A 164 13.34 6.22 -13.42
CA ILE A 164 13.98 7.46 -12.94
C ILE A 164 15.38 7.64 -13.55
N VAL A 165 16.21 6.59 -13.54
CA VAL A 165 17.57 6.63 -14.14
C VAL A 165 17.54 6.89 -15.66
N LYS A 166 16.45 6.51 -16.34
CA LYS A 166 16.26 6.81 -17.77
C LYS A 166 15.86 8.26 -18.05
N MET A 167 15.52 9.05 -17.03
CA MET A 167 15.21 10.48 -17.19
C MET A 167 16.51 11.27 -17.39
N PRO A 168 16.54 12.26 -18.30
CA PRO A 168 17.76 13.03 -18.60
C PRO A 168 18.31 13.79 -17.40
N GLU A 169 17.45 14.19 -16.45
CA GLU A 169 17.87 14.88 -15.21
C GLU A 169 18.61 13.97 -14.22
N TYR A 170 18.55 12.64 -14.37
CA TYR A 170 19.08 11.67 -13.41
C TYR A 170 19.91 10.56 -14.05
N SER A 171 20.38 10.77 -15.29
CA SER A 171 21.16 9.78 -16.03
C SER A 171 22.53 9.47 -15.41
N GLU A 172 23.03 10.34 -14.53
CA GLU A 172 24.26 10.12 -13.76
C GLU A 172 24.11 9.05 -12.67
N PHE A 173 22.88 8.78 -12.22
CA PHE A 173 22.63 7.76 -11.21
C PHE A 173 22.50 6.39 -11.86
N ASN A 174 23.15 5.38 -11.29
CA ASN A 174 22.76 3.99 -11.53
C ASN A 174 21.64 3.57 -10.55
N VAL A 175 20.93 2.47 -10.84
CA VAL A 175 19.80 1.99 -10.02
C VAL A 175 20.20 1.74 -8.57
N HIS A 176 21.43 1.25 -8.35
CA HIS A 176 21.96 0.96 -7.02
C HIS A 176 22.29 2.25 -6.24
N SER A 177 22.97 3.21 -6.87
CA SER A 177 23.28 4.53 -6.32
C SER A 177 22.02 5.31 -5.97
N LEU A 178 21.01 5.27 -6.86
CA LEU A 178 19.70 5.87 -6.59
C LEU A 178 19.01 5.19 -5.39
N ALA A 179 19.03 3.87 -5.32
CA ALA A 179 18.45 3.12 -4.19
C ALA A 179 19.14 3.48 -2.87
N GLN A 180 20.47 3.58 -2.88
CA GLN A 180 21.26 3.94 -1.70
C GLN A 180 21.00 5.40 -1.27
N PHE A 181 20.87 6.31 -2.23
CA PHE A 181 20.53 7.71 -1.97
C PHE A 181 19.14 7.85 -1.34
N ILE A 182 18.13 7.18 -1.89
CA ILE A 182 16.77 7.13 -1.32
C ILE A 182 16.77 6.46 0.07
N TYR A 183 17.55 5.41 0.27
CA TYR A 183 17.72 4.77 1.57
C TYR A 183 18.27 5.75 2.61
N ASN A 184 19.31 6.51 2.25
CA ASN A 184 19.90 7.52 3.12
C ASN A 184 18.90 8.65 3.45
N ILE A 185 18.12 9.12 2.48
CA ILE A 185 17.04 10.09 2.72
C ILE A 185 16.04 9.52 3.72
N ARG A 186 15.56 8.28 3.51
CA ARG A 186 14.62 7.62 4.44
C ARG A 186 15.21 7.40 5.83
N LYS A 187 16.51 7.13 5.92
CA LYS A 187 17.23 7.01 7.19
C LYS A 187 17.30 8.34 7.93
N LYS A 188 17.59 9.45 7.23
CA LYS A 188 17.55 10.80 7.79
C LYS A 188 16.16 11.13 8.36
N ILE A 189 15.09 10.77 7.64
CA ILE A 189 13.70 10.95 8.09
C ILE A 189 13.45 10.18 9.39
N ARG A 190 13.80 8.88 9.44
CA ARG A 190 13.57 8.04 10.63
C ARG A 190 14.38 8.47 11.86
N GLN A 191 15.62 8.93 11.68
CA GLN A 191 16.44 9.40 12.78
C GLN A 191 15.90 10.71 13.38
N GLN A 192 15.33 11.58 12.53
CA GLN A 192 14.67 12.79 12.99
C GLN A 192 13.33 12.51 13.69
N ASP A 193 12.64 11.42 13.34
CA ASP A 193 11.43 10.97 14.05
C ASP A 193 11.73 10.45 15.47
N SER A 194 12.99 10.10 15.80
CA SER A 194 13.38 9.57 17.12
C SER A 194 13.92 10.62 18.08
N THR A 195 14.01 11.90 17.66
CA THR A 195 14.59 12.99 18.47
C THR A 195 13.53 13.96 19.01
N ASP A 196 12.23 13.65 18.84
CA ASP A 196 11.09 14.39 19.41
C ASP A 196 10.31 13.49 20.38
#